data_AF-A0A562HZ47-F1
#
_entry.id   AF-A0A562HZ47-F1
#
_cell.length_a   1.000
_cell.length_b   1.000
_cell.length_c   1.000
_cell.angle_alpha   90.00
_cell.angle_beta   90.00
_cell.angle_gamma   90.00
#
_symmetry.space_group_name_H-M   'P 1'
#
loop_
_entity.id
_entity.type
_entity.pdbx_description
1 polymer ?
#
loop_
_entity_poly.entity_id
_entity_poly.type
_entity_poly.pdbx_seq_one_letter_code
_entity_poly.pdbx_strand_id
1 'polypeptide(L)'
;MTGEPEAETVVHLEAEARSNVQRVFATLKTSFPAWYEKHYGEAHAEKLAKRVWMTGVRLLNNAQVDRGLRRMVLTADFPPSLKEFIRLCCHIDGVPGVQAAWHQALRGTYGHEVVRVAAILTGLYELRRASDDNRMLFDRFELNYVVVTRRLESGEPLDGSVPHAIKHDSQKTGLERSLECAEEQLYQRIVEQGIPLDGSSARQQLLSRMRIRRPEA
;
A
#
# COMPACT_ATOMS: atom_id res chain seq x y z
N MET A 1 29.74 -8.72 12.45
CA MET A 1 29.11 -10.03 12.17
C MET A 1 27.60 -9.83 12.15
N THR A 2 27.03 -9.44 11.01
CA THR A 2 25.57 -9.14 10.88
C THR A 2 25.10 -9.34 9.44
N GLY A 3 25.50 -10.43 8.78
CA GLY A 3 25.15 -10.72 7.38
C GLY A 3 24.41 -12.04 7.14
N GLU A 4 24.28 -12.91 8.14
CA GLU A 4 23.68 -14.25 7.98
C GLU A 4 22.13 -14.31 7.95
N PRO A 5 21.34 -13.48 8.66
CA PRO A 5 19.89 -13.67 8.70
C PRO A 5 19.16 -13.25 7.41
N GLU A 6 19.73 -12.31 6.64
CA GLU A 6 19.12 -11.83 5.40
C GLU A 6 19.28 -12.86 4.26
N ALA A 7 20.42 -13.53 4.18
CA ALA A 7 20.68 -14.55 3.16
C ALA A 7 19.79 -15.78 3.32
N GLU A 8 19.60 -16.27 4.56
CA GLU A 8 18.77 -17.43 4.86
C GLU A 8 17.29 -17.16 4.55
N THR A 9 16.81 -15.96 4.84
CA THR A 9 15.43 -15.52 4.53
C THR A 9 15.18 -15.47 3.02
N VAL A 10 16.12 -14.92 2.24
CA VAL A 10 15.99 -14.84 0.77
C VAL A 10 15.96 -16.24 0.14
N VAL A 11 16.82 -17.15 0.60
CA VAL A 11 16.86 -18.54 0.10
C VAL A 11 15.54 -19.26 0.38
N HIS A 12 14.94 -19.07 1.57
CA HIS A 12 13.65 -19.66 1.91
C HIS A 12 12.52 -19.13 1.00
N LEU A 13 12.45 -17.82 0.78
CA LEU A 13 11.44 -17.19 -0.08
C LEU A 13 11.54 -17.66 -1.55
N GLU A 14 12.76 -17.83 -2.06
CA GLU A 14 12.97 -18.39 -3.40
C GLU A 14 12.56 -19.86 -3.50
N ALA A 15 12.82 -20.66 -2.46
CA ALA A 15 12.40 -22.06 -2.41
C ALA A 15 10.87 -22.18 -2.39
N GLU A 16 10.20 -21.33 -1.61
CA GLU A 16 8.74 -21.25 -1.53
C GLU A 16 8.13 -20.85 -2.89
N ALA A 17 8.65 -19.80 -3.52
CA ALA A 17 8.21 -19.37 -4.85
C ALA A 17 8.37 -20.50 -5.89
N ARG A 18 9.48 -21.25 -5.84
CA ARG A 18 9.73 -22.40 -6.72
C ARG A 18 8.72 -23.53 -6.48
N SER A 19 8.41 -23.82 -5.22
CA SER A 19 7.37 -24.78 -4.85
C SER A 19 6.01 -24.35 -5.40
N ASN A 20 5.65 -23.07 -5.24
CA ASN A 20 4.39 -22.52 -5.75
C ASN A 20 4.29 -22.59 -7.27
N VAL A 21 5.35 -22.26 -8.02
CA VAL A 21 5.36 -22.44 -9.47
C VAL A 21 5.20 -23.91 -9.86
N GLN A 22 5.84 -24.84 -9.14
CA GLN A 22 5.66 -26.26 -9.41
C GLN A 22 4.21 -26.72 -9.21
N ARG A 23 3.54 -26.22 -8.16
CA ARG A 23 2.12 -26.49 -7.90
C ARG A 23 1.21 -25.92 -8.98
N VAL A 24 1.50 -24.72 -9.47
CA VAL A 24 0.79 -24.12 -10.61
C VAL A 24 0.89 -24.99 -11.85
N PHE A 25 2.09 -25.39 -12.25
CA PHE A 25 2.28 -26.21 -13.44
C PHE A 25 1.68 -27.61 -13.29
N ALA A 26 1.74 -28.21 -12.10
CA ALA A 26 1.05 -29.46 -11.81
C ALA A 26 -0.48 -29.32 -11.96
N THR A 27 -1.05 -28.21 -11.51
CA THR A 27 -2.49 -27.93 -11.62
C THR A 27 -2.89 -27.66 -13.07
N LEU A 28 -2.07 -26.92 -13.84
CA LEU A 28 -2.29 -26.70 -15.27
C LEU A 28 -2.25 -28.02 -16.05
N LYS A 29 -1.28 -28.89 -15.76
CA LYS A 29 -1.14 -30.19 -16.41
C LYS A 29 -2.33 -31.12 -16.15
N THR A 30 -2.89 -31.06 -14.94
CA THR A 30 -4.03 -31.90 -14.54
C THR A 30 -5.37 -31.34 -15.03
N SER A 31 -5.55 -30.02 -14.97
CA SER A 31 -6.83 -29.38 -15.30
C SER A 31 -6.99 -29.09 -16.79
N PHE A 32 -5.88 -28.88 -17.51
CA PHE A 32 -5.89 -28.50 -18.92
C PHE A 32 -4.86 -29.31 -19.75
N PRO A 33 -4.96 -30.65 -19.79
CA PRO A 33 -3.90 -31.53 -20.30
C PRO A 33 -3.58 -31.29 -21.79
N ALA A 34 -4.59 -31.16 -22.64
CA ALA A 34 -4.37 -30.97 -24.09
C ALA A 34 -3.71 -29.62 -24.41
N TRP A 35 -4.10 -28.56 -23.71
CA TRP A 35 -3.46 -27.25 -23.85
C TRP A 35 -2.04 -27.28 -23.29
N TYR A 36 -1.84 -27.94 -22.14
CA TYR A 36 -0.53 -28.06 -21.52
C TYR A 36 0.45 -28.78 -22.44
N GLU A 37 0.07 -29.91 -23.03
CA GLU A 37 0.93 -30.66 -23.94
C GLU A 37 1.34 -29.82 -25.16
N LYS A 38 0.38 -29.08 -25.73
CA LYS A 38 0.63 -28.22 -26.88
C LYS A 38 1.64 -27.10 -26.62
N HIS A 39 1.62 -26.50 -25.42
CA HIS A 39 2.42 -25.30 -25.11
C HIS A 39 3.67 -25.58 -24.25
N TYR A 40 3.60 -26.62 -23.41
CA TYR A 40 4.62 -26.97 -22.42
C TYR A 40 5.01 -28.46 -22.45
N GLY A 41 4.58 -29.25 -23.45
CA GLY A 41 4.96 -30.67 -23.56
C GLY A 41 6.47 -30.89 -23.70
N GLU A 42 7.18 -29.94 -24.33
CA GLU A 42 8.64 -29.98 -24.39
C GLU A 42 9.28 -29.52 -23.07
N ALA A 43 10.21 -30.31 -22.55
CA ALA A 43 10.91 -30.02 -21.29
C ALA A 43 11.61 -28.65 -21.27
N HIS A 44 12.16 -28.21 -22.42
CA HIS A 44 12.78 -26.90 -22.53
C HIS A 44 11.75 -25.76 -22.45
N ALA A 45 10.62 -25.90 -23.14
CA ALA A 45 9.53 -24.92 -23.12
C ALA A 45 8.93 -24.79 -21.72
N GLU A 46 8.67 -25.91 -21.03
CA GLU A 46 8.19 -25.91 -19.65
C GLU A 46 9.18 -25.20 -18.71
N LYS A 47 10.48 -25.48 -18.84
CA LYS A 47 11.52 -24.87 -18.01
C LYS A 47 11.59 -23.35 -18.20
N LEU A 48 11.49 -22.87 -19.44
CA LEU A 48 11.45 -21.43 -19.74
C LEU A 48 10.18 -20.78 -19.19
N ALA A 49 9.03 -21.42 -19.36
CA ALA A 49 7.76 -20.93 -18.85
C ALA A 49 7.80 -20.82 -17.32
N LYS A 50 8.28 -21.84 -16.60
CA LYS A 50 8.45 -21.79 -15.14
C LYS A 50 9.32 -20.60 -14.71
N ARG A 51 10.40 -20.30 -15.44
CA ARG A 51 11.25 -19.13 -15.16
C ARG A 51 10.49 -17.81 -15.31
N VAL A 52 9.65 -17.66 -16.33
CA VAL A 52 8.80 -16.47 -16.49
C VAL A 52 7.78 -16.38 -15.37
N TRP A 53 7.12 -17.49 -15.03
CA TRP A 53 6.12 -17.53 -13.96
C TRP A 53 6.71 -17.20 -12.57
N MET A 54 7.96 -17.60 -12.30
CA MET A 54 8.68 -17.21 -11.08
C MET A 54 8.73 -15.69 -10.87
N THR A 55 8.76 -14.88 -11.93
CA THR A 55 8.84 -13.41 -11.81
C THR A 55 7.62 -12.80 -11.11
N GLY A 56 6.44 -13.42 -11.31
CA GLY A 56 5.17 -12.99 -10.71
C GLY A 56 4.80 -13.78 -9.46
N VAL A 57 4.99 -15.12 -9.48
CA VAL A 57 4.59 -15.97 -8.35
C VAL A 57 5.40 -15.70 -7.09
N ARG A 58 6.65 -15.23 -7.20
CA ARG A 58 7.46 -14.81 -6.05
C ARG A 58 6.88 -13.64 -5.25
N LEU A 59 5.91 -12.90 -5.83
CA LEU A 59 5.23 -11.79 -5.17
C LEU A 59 4.01 -12.25 -4.36
N LEU A 60 3.70 -13.55 -4.39
CA LEU A 60 2.54 -14.14 -3.76
C LEU A 60 2.97 -15.05 -2.60
N ASN A 61 2.20 -15.01 -1.52
CA ASN A 61 2.29 -16.01 -0.46
C ASN A 61 1.49 -17.28 -0.81
N ASN A 62 1.71 -18.36 -0.04
CA ASN A 62 1.02 -19.64 -0.25
C ASN A 62 -0.50 -19.52 -0.26
N ALA A 63 -1.10 -18.71 0.63
CA ALA A 63 -2.55 -18.58 0.72
C ALA A 63 -3.16 -17.93 -0.53
N GLN A 64 -2.48 -16.93 -1.10
CA GLN A 64 -2.88 -16.32 -2.37
C GLN A 64 -2.78 -17.33 -3.52
N VAL A 65 -1.69 -18.10 -3.60
CA VAL A 65 -1.52 -19.14 -4.62
C VAL A 65 -2.60 -20.22 -4.49
N ASP A 66 -2.89 -20.70 -3.29
CA ASP A 66 -3.94 -21.70 -3.01
C ASP A 66 -5.33 -21.22 -3.45
N ARG A 67 -5.60 -19.93 -3.27
CA ARG A 67 -6.84 -19.30 -3.73
C ARG A 67 -6.90 -19.25 -5.25
N GLY A 68 -5.82 -18.79 -5.88
CA GLY A 68 -5.73 -18.72 -7.34
C GLY A 68 -5.84 -20.09 -8.01
N LEU A 69 -5.20 -21.12 -7.46
CA LEU A 69 -5.31 -22.50 -7.94
C LEU A 69 -6.74 -23.01 -7.85
N ARG A 70 -7.40 -22.83 -6.70
CA ARG A 70 -8.80 -23.23 -6.52
C ARG A 70 -9.72 -22.54 -7.54
N ARG A 71 -9.57 -21.23 -7.73
CA ARG A 71 -10.40 -20.49 -8.71
C ARG A 71 -10.11 -20.91 -10.14
N MET A 72 -8.84 -21.07 -10.50
CA MET A 72 -8.45 -21.55 -11.82
C MET A 72 -9.15 -22.87 -12.18
N VAL A 73 -9.23 -23.80 -11.22
CA VAL A 73 -9.92 -25.09 -11.43
C VAL A 73 -11.45 -24.92 -11.51
N LEU A 74 -12.03 -24.05 -10.70
CA LEU A 74 -13.49 -23.94 -10.57
C LEU A 74 -14.14 -23.03 -11.61
N THR A 75 -13.42 -22.03 -12.14
CA THR A 75 -14.04 -20.94 -12.91
C THR A 75 -13.39 -20.67 -14.26
N ALA A 76 -12.21 -21.20 -14.55
CA ALA A 76 -11.51 -20.88 -15.80
C ALA A 76 -11.83 -21.90 -16.90
N ASP A 77 -12.47 -21.44 -17.97
CA ASP A 77 -12.73 -22.26 -19.17
C ASP A 77 -11.44 -22.58 -19.94
N PHE A 78 -10.43 -21.72 -19.83
CA PHE A 78 -9.12 -21.84 -20.46
C PHE A 78 -7.98 -21.57 -19.48
N PRO A 79 -6.78 -22.13 -19.72
CA PRO A 79 -5.59 -21.83 -18.94
C PRO A 79 -5.31 -20.33 -18.84
N PRO A 80 -5.17 -19.78 -17.63
CA PRO A 80 -4.86 -18.37 -17.46
C PRO A 80 -3.41 -18.06 -17.85
N SER A 81 -3.20 -16.88 -18.41
CA SER A 81 -1.88 -16.25 -18.45
C SER A 81 -1.37 -15.94 -17.04
N LEU A 82 -0.06 -15.68 -16.88
CA LEU A 82 0.51 -15.27 -15.59
C LEU A 82 -0.23 -14.08 -14.96
N LYS A 83 -0.57 -13.07 -15.77
CA LYS A 83 -1.31 -11.89 -15.30
C LYS A 83 -2.73 -12.24 -14.83
N GLU A 84 -3.41 -13.13 -15.53
CA GLU A 84 -4.73 -13.63 -15.13
C GLU A 84 -4.65 -14.45 -13.85
N PHE A 85 -3.65 -15.31 -13.74
CA PHE A 85 -3.44 -16.09 -12.53
C PHE A 85 -3.19 -15.21 -11.31
N ILE A 86 -2.34 -14.18 -11.42
CA ILE A 86 -2.14 -13.21 -10.32
C ILE A 86 -3.45 -12.55 -9.92
N ARG A 87 -4.31 -12.17 -10.87
CA ARG A 87 -5.64 -11.62 -10.56
C ARG A 87 -6.51 -12.63 -9.82
N LEU A 88 -6.49 -13.91 -10.21
CA LEU A 88 -7.21 -14.98 -9.50
C LEU A 88 -6.68 -15.18 -8.08
N CYS A 89 -5.37 -15.03 -7.85
CA CYS A 89 -4.76 -15.12 -6.52
C CYS A 89 -5.20 -13.97 -5.60
N CYS A 90 -5.16 -12.73 -6.11
CA CYS A 90 -5.44 -11.54 -5.30
C CYS A 90 -6.93 -11.26 -5.08
N HIS A 91 -7.83 -11.80 -5.92
CA HIS A 91 -9.26 -11.59 -5.74
C HIS A 91 -9.73 -12.15 -4.37
N ILE A 92 -10.67 -11.51 -3.69
CA ILE A 92 -11.23 -11.98 -2.42
C ILE A 92 -12.74 -11.94 -2.54
N ASP A 93 -13.38 -13.08 -2.27
CA ASP A 93 -14.82 -13.20 -2.38
C ASP A 93 -15.51 -12.51 -1.20
N GLY A 94 -16.68 -11.91 -1.43
CA GLY A 94 -17.49 -11.33 -0.36
C GLY A 94 -17.00 -10.00 0.21
N VAL A 95 -15.97 -9.38 -0.37
CA VAL A 95 -15.58 -8.00 -0.02
C VAL A 95 -16.64 -7.02 -0.54
N PRO A 96 -17.35 -6.29 0.33
CA PRO A 96 -18.37 -5.36 -0.13
C PRO A 96 -17.76 -4.15 -0.87
N GLY A 97 -18.56 -3.46 -1.68
CA GLY A 97 -18.18 -2.13 -2.17
C GLY A 97 -18.06 -1.12 -1.03
N VAL A 98 -17.26 -0.06 -1.21
CA VAL A 98 -16.98 0.94 -0.16
C VAL A 98 -18.24 1.54 0.46
N GLN A 99 -19.28 1.80 -0.34
CA GLN A 99 -20.56 2.35 0.15
C GLN A 99 -21.31 1.36 1.04
N ALA A 100 -21.38 0.08 0.63
CA ALA A 100 -22.00 -0.97 1.44
C ALA A 100 -21.20 -1.22 2.74
N ALA A 101 -19.87 -1.16 2.66
CA ALA A 101 -18.98 -1.24 3.82
C ALA A 101 -19.20 -0.07 4.79
N TRP A 102 -19.38 1.15 4.28
CA TRP A 102 -19.67 2.34 5.07
C TRP A 102 -20.99 2.21 5.83
N HIS A 103 -22.07 1.79 5.17
CA HIS A 103 -23.36 1.55 5.83
C HIS A 103 -23.29 0.46 6.90
N GLN A 104 -22.54 -0.60 6.65
CA GLN A 104 -22.26 -1.64 7.66
C GLN A 104 -21.50 -1.08 8.85
N ALA A 105 -20.51 -0.21 8.62
CA ALA A 105 -19.70 0.41 9.66
C ALA A 105 -20.54 1.34 10.55
N LEU A 106 -21.43 2.17 9.98
CA LEU A 106 -22.36 3.01 10.72
C LEU A 106 -23.32 2.21 11.59
N ARG A 107 -23.83 1.08 11.08
CA ARG A 107 -24.74 0.18 11.82
C ARG A 107 -24.03 -0.67 12.88
N GLY A 108 -22.71 -0.78 12.82
CA GLY A 108 -21.92 -1.68 13.68
C GLY A 108 -22.12 -3.16 13.36
N THR A 109 -22.62 -3.51 12.16
CA THR A 109 -22.87 -4.88 11.72
C THR A 109 -21.93 -5.22 10.57
N TYR A 110 -20.93 -6.05 10.82
CA TYR A 110 -19.86 -6.33 9.85
C TYR A 110 -20.09 -7.65 9.14
N GLY A 111 -20.33 -7.60 7.82
CA GLY A 111 -20.45 -8.79 6.97
C GLY A 111 -19.10 -9.34 6.49
N HIS A 112 -18.02 -8.57 6.64
CA HIS A 112 -16.67 -8.98 6.26
C HIS A 112 -15.64 -8.38 7.21
N GLU A 113 -14.53 -9.09 7.45
CA GLU A 113 -13.51 -8.67 8.41
C GLU A 113 -12.84 -7.34 8.03
N VAL A 114 -12.62 -7.11 6.74
CA VAL A 114 -12.11 -5.82 6.22
C VAL A 114 -12.96 -4.64 6.71
N VAL A 115 -14.28 -4.79 6.73
CA VAL A 115 -15.20 -3.73 7.17
C VAL A 115 -15.04 -3.49 8.67
N ARG A 116 -14.95 -4.57 9.46
CA ARG A 116 -14.73 -4.50 10.92
C ARG A 116 -13.43 -3.77 11.23
N VAL A 117 -12.33 -4.15 10.59
CA VAL A 117 -11.01 -3.56 10.82
C VAL A 117 -10.97 -2.10 10.36
N ALA A 118 -11.51 -1.79 9.17
CA ALA A 118 -11.62 -0.41 8.71
C ALA A 118 -12.46 0.47 9.66
N ALA A 119 -13.54 -0.07 10.22
CA ALA A 119 -14.36 0.64 11.20
C ALA A 119 -13.60 0.90 12.52
N ILE A 120 -12.84 -0.08 13.01
CA ILE A 120 -11.99 0.08 14.21
C ILE A 120 -10.97 1.20 13.99
N LEU A 121 -10.29 1.22 12.84
CA LEU A 121 -9.28 2.21 12.49
C LEU A 121 -9.86 3.63 12.31
N THR A 122 -11.09 3.72 11.84
CA THR A 122 -11.79 5.00 11.66
C THR A 122 -12.27 5.56 13.01
N GLY A 123 -12.61 4.67 13.95
CA GLY A 123 -13.07 5.01 15.30
C GLY A 123 -14.52 4.62 15.51
N LEU A 124 -14.75 3.55 16.28
CA LEU A 124 -16.09 3.01 16.55
C LEU A 124 -17.02 4.00 17.25
N TYR A 125 -16.48 4.90 18.07
CA TYR A 125 -17.27 5.91 18.77
C TYR A 125 -17.82 6.97 17.78
N GLU A 126 -16.96 7.49 16.91
CA GLU A 126 -17.34 8.46 15.88
C GLU A 126 -18.38 7.87 14.93
N LEU A 127 -18.15 6.64 14.46
CA LEU A 127 -19.07 5.94 13.56
C LEU A 127 -20.47 5.75 14.15
N ARG A 128 -20.58 5.43 15.45
CA ARG A 128 -21.89 5.27 16.11
C ARG A 128 -22.65 6.58 16.28
N ARG A 129 -21.97 7.72 16.32
CA ARG A 129 -22.58 9.05 16.49
C ARG A 129 -22.80 9.77 15.16
N ALA A 130 -22.17 9.29 14.09
CA ALA A 130 -22.24 9.92 12.78
C ALA A 130 -23.55 9.59 12.06
N SER A 131 -24.03 10.58 11.29
CA SER A 131 -25.02 10.40 10.25
C SER A 131 -24.36 10.00 8.93
N ASP A 132 -25.15 9.46 8.00
CA ASP A 132 -24.66 9.05 6.67
C ASP A 132 -24.01 10.22 5.89
N ASP A 133 -24.48 11.45 6.11
CA ASP A 133 -23.99 12.66 5.44
C ASP A 133 -22.62 13.18 5.96
N ASN A 134 -21.97 12.52 6.92
CA ASN A 134 -20.70 12.98 7.45
C ASN A 134 -19.53 12.69 6.48
N ARG A 135 -19.35 13.59 5.50
CA ARG A 135 -18.34 13.47 4.44
C ARG A 135 -16.92 13.28 4.97
N MET A 136 -16.52 14.06 5.97
CA MET A 136 -15.16 13.98 6.52
C MET A 136 -14.87 12.61 7.16
N LEU A 137 -15.88 12.01 7.82
CA LEU A 137 -15.74 10.69 8.40
C LEU A 137 -15.78 9.58 7.34
N PHE A 138 -16.61 9.75 6.31
CA PHE A 138 -16.62 8.86 5.14
C PHE A 138 -15.27 8.82 4.44
N ASP A 139 -14.65 9.97 4.15
CA ASP A 139 -13.35 10.03 3.46
C ASP A 139 -12.25 9.32 4.28
N ARG A 140 -12.27 9.43 5.61
CA ARG A 140 -11.36 8.69 6.50
C ARG A 140 -11.62 7.19 6.46
N PHE A 141 -12.90 6.79 6.50
CA PHE A 141 -13.29 5.39 6.40
C PHE A 141 -12.88 4.79 5.06
N GLU A 142 -13.10 5.49 3.95
CA GLU A 142 -12.72 5.05 2.61
C GLU A 142 -11.21 4.79 2.51
N LEU A 143 -10.39 5.72 3.00
CA LEU A 143 -8.94 5.54 3.02
C LEU A 143 -8.53 4.30 3.82
N ASN A 144 -9.07 4.14 5.03
CA ASN A 144 -8.82 2.96 5.86
C ASN A 144 -9.29 1.67 5.18
N TYR A 145 -10.47 1.70 4.55
CA TYR A 145 -11.04 0.57 3.84
C TYR A 145 -10.17 0.12 2.67
N VAL A 146 -9.66 1.06 1.86
CA VAL A 146 -8.75 0.77 0.75
C VAL A 146 -7.43 0.18 1.26
N VAL A 147 -6.86 0.72 2.34
CA VAL A 147 -5.63 0.19 2.94
C VAL A 147 -5.83 -1.24 3.44
N VAL A 148 -6.89 -1.50 4.19
CA VAL A 148 -7.18 -2.83 4.75
C VAL A 148 -7.51 -3.83 3.64
N THR A 149 -8.22 -3.42 2.59
CA THR A 149 -8.50 -4.27 1.43
C THR A 149 -7.19 -4.67 0.74
N ARG A 150 -6.28 -3.72 0.48
CA ARG A 150 -4.97 -4.02 -0.11
C ARG A 150 -4.14 -4.96 0.75
N ARG A 151 -4.16 -4.79 2.07
CA ARG A 151 -3.49 -5.72 2.99
C ARG A 151 -4.04 -7.13 2.88
N LEU A 152 -5.36 -7.26 2.82
CA LEU A 152 -5.99 -8.56 2.63
C LEU A 152 -5.63 -9.17 1.28
N GLU A 153 -5.61 -8.36 0.22
CA GLU A 153 -5.22 -8.79 -1.13
C GLU A 153 -3.77 -9.30 -1.14
N SER A 154 -2.86 -8.61 -0.45
CA SER A 154 -1.46 -9.00 -0.24
C SER A 154 -1.28 -10.18 0.74
N GLY A 155 -2.34 -10.56 1.47
CA GLY A 155 -2.30 -11.56 2.55
C GLY A 155 -1.47 -11.13 3.76
N GLU A 156 -1.37 -9.83 3.99
CA GLU A 156 -0.82 -9.26 5.23
C GLU A 156 -1.83 -9.42 6.38
N PRO A 157 -1.37 -9.59 7.63
CA PRO A 157 -2.26 -9.69 8.77
C PRO A 157 -3.06 -8.40 8.96
N LEU A 158 -4.37 -8.56 9.17
CA LEU A 158 -5.29 -7.43 9.39
C LEU A 158 -5.22 -6.85 10.81
N ASP A 159 -4.62 -7.59 11.76
CA ASP A 159 -4.49 -7.21 13.17
C ASP A 159 -3.48 -6.09 13.44
N GLY A 160 -2.78 -5.60 12.41
CA GLY A 160 -1.86 -4.47 12.54
C GLY A 160 -2.61 -3.15 12.51
N SER A 161 -2.65 -2.44 13.65
CA SER A 161 -2.83 -0.98 13.70
C SER A 161 -2.26 -0.36 12.42
N VAL A 162 -3.06 0.34 11.62
CA VAL A 162 -2.52 1.11 10.49
C VAL A 162 -1.44 2.00 11.10
N PRO A 163 -0.16 1.85 10.70
CA PRO A 163 0.83 2.83 11.09
C PRO A 163 0.26 4.13 10.54
N HIS A 164 -0.15 5.02 11.45
CA HIS A 164 -0.43 6.39 11.07
C HIS A 164 0.74 6.79 10.20
N ALA A 165 0.44 7.20 8.96
CA ALA A 165 1.47 7.67 8.06
C ALA A 165 2.17 8.82 8.79
N ILE A 166 3.30 8.52 9.42
CA ILE A 166 4.31 9.53 9.68
C ILE A 166 4.62 9.99 8.27
N LYS A 167 4.31 11.25 7.95
CA LYS A 167 4.74 11.88 6.71
C LYS A 167 6.26 11.76 6.69
N HIS A 168 6.77 10.70 6.10
CA HIS A 168 8.18 10.49 5.92
C HIS A 168 8.55 11.47 4.80
N ASP A 169 9.55 12.33 5.04
CA ASP A 169 10.03 13.33 4.07
C ASP A 169 10.46 12.73 2.72
N SER A 170 10.53 11.40 2.60
CA SER A 170 10.76 10.67 1.36
C SER A 170 9.61 10.74 0.35
N GLN A 171 8.44 11.27 0.71
CA GLN A 171 7.39 11.62 -0.26
C GLN A 171 7.49 13.03 -0.84
N LYS A 172 8.40 13.88 -0.32
CA LYS A 172 8.65 15.20 -0.90
C LYS A 172 9.30 15.04 -2.28
N THR A 173 8.68 15.64 -3.29
CA THR A 173 9.26 15.74 -4.63
C THR A 173 10.63 16.41 -4.54
N GLY A 174 11.52 16.14 -5.52
CA GLY A 174 12.85 16.77 -5.52
C GLY A 174 12.80 18.31 -5.52
N LEU A 175 11.72 18.88 -6.05
CA LEU A 175 11.48 20.31 -6.11
C LEU A 175 11.11 20.88 -4.73
N GLU A 176 10.23 20.21 -3.98
CA GLU A 176 9.88 20.61 -2.61
C GLU A 176 11.10 20.57 -1.67
N ARG A 177 11.95 19.55 -1.79
CA ARG A 177 13.22 19.48 -1.02
C ARG A 177 14.18 20.61 -1.38
N SER A 178 14.25 20.98 -2.67
CA SER A 178 15.10 22.09 -3.10
C SER A 178 14.60 23.44 -2.60
N LEU A 179 13.28 23.62 -2.51
CA LEU A 179 12.67 24.85 -1.97
C LEU A 179 12.93 24.97 -0.47
N GLU A 180 12.74 23.90 0.30
CA GLU A 180 13.03 23.89 1.73
C GLU A 180 14.51 24.21 2.02
N CYS A 181 15.45 23.56 1.31
CA CYS A 181 16.87 23.90 1.45
C CYS A 181 17.17 25.36 1.07
N ALA A 182 16.50 25.90 0.05
CA ALA A 182 16.68 27.30 -0.34
C ALA A 182 16.13 28.28 0.70
N GLU A 183 14.98 27.96 1.32
CA GLU A 183 14.39 28.72 2.42
C GLU A 183 15.28 28.68 3.66
N GLU A 184 15.81 27.53 4.06
CA GLU A 184 16.75 27.39 5.17
C GLU A 184 18.01 28.24 4.96
N GLN A 185 18.59 28.20 3.76
CA GLN A 185 19.74 29.04 3.41
C GLN A 185 19.41 30.53 3.41
N LEU A 186 18.17 30.90 3.08
CA LEU A 186 17.71 32.28 3.13
C LEU A 186 17.55 32.75 4.58
N TYR A 187 16.98 31.91 5.46
CA TYR A 187 16.90 32.18 6.89
C TYR A 187 18.27 32.34 7.54
N GLN A 188 19.23 31.47 7.22
CA GLN A 188 20.60 31.60 7.72
C GLN A 188 21.23 32.93 7.29
N ARG A 189 21.04 33.33 6.03
CA ARG A 189 21.54 34.63 5.54
C ARG A 189 20.88 35.83 6.23
N ILE A 190 19.59 35.76 6.53
CA ILE A 190 18.88 36.81 7.29
C ILE A 190 19.48 36.95 8.69
N VAL A 191 19.76 35.82 9.35
CA VAL A 191 20.37 35.79 10.69
C VAL A 191 21.81 36.33 10.65
N GLU A 192 22.62 35.92 9.68
CA GLU A 192 23.99 36.40 9.48
C GLU A 192 24.05 37.91 9.21
N GLN A 193 23.06 38.44 8.49
CA GLN A 193 22.93 39.89 8.24
C GLN A 193 22.41 40.67 9.45
N GLY A 194 22.13 39.98 10.56
CA GLY A 194 21.65 40.61 11.80
C GLY A 194 20.28 41.25 11.65
N ILE A 195 19.45 40.72 10.75
CA ILE A 195 18.07 41.18 10.53
C ILE A 195 17.17 40.43 11.53
N PRO A 196 16.48 41.13 12.45
CA PRO A 196 15.56 40.51 13.38
C PRO A 196 14.45 39.75 12.65
N LEU A 197 14.16 38.52 13.09
CA LEU A 197 13.08 37.69 12.54
C LEU A 197 11.68 38.18 12.95
N ASP A 198 11.61 39.04 13.97
CA ASP A 198 10.38 39.68 14.43
C ASP A 198 10.12 40.99 13.66
N GLY A 199 8.90 41.13 13.15
CA GLY A 199 8.50 42.25 12.29
C GLY A 199 8.55 43.61 12.99
N SER A 200 8.29 43.66 14.30
CA SER A 200 8.34 44.90 15.06
C SER A 200 9.78 45.40 15.22
N SER A 201 10.69 44.47 15.51
CA SER A 201 12.12 44.72 15.68
C SER A 201 12.82 45.08 14.36
N ALA A 202 12.48 44.38 13.26
CA ALA A 202 12.98 44.69 11.92
C ALA A 202 12.55 46.09 11.45
N ARG A 203 11.30 46.46 11.74
CA ARG A 203 10.76 47.80 11.45
C ARG A 203 11.48 48.89 12.25
N GLN A 204 11.73 48.68 13.54
CA GLN A 204 12.48 49.63 14.37
C GLN A 204 13.94 49.79 13.88
N GLN A 205 14.59 48.69 13.49
CA GLN A 205 15.94 48.72 12.91
C GLN A 205 15.97 49.49 11.58
N LEU A 206 14.96 49.33 10.73
CA LEU A 206 14.84 50.10 9.48
C LEU A 206 14.61 51.59 9.75
N LEU A 207 13.69 51.95 10.65
CA LEU A 207 13.40 53.35 10.99
C LEU A 207 14.61 54.06 11.59
N SER A 208 15.39 53.37 12.42
CA SER A 208 16.64 53.91 12.97
C SER A 208 17.71 54.12 11.90
N ARG A 209 17.87 53.18 10.95
CA ARG A 209 18.74 53.33 9.77
C ARG A 209 18.33 54.48 8.85
N MET A 210 17.03 54.70 8.66
CA MET A 210 16.49 55.77 7.80
C MET A 210 16.40 57.14 8.51
N ARG A 211 16.79 57.24 9.79
CA ARG A 211 16.75 58.46 10.61
C ARG A 211 15.35 59.10 10.71
N ILE A 212 14.30 58.29 10.63
CA ILE A 212 12.91 58.76 10.76
C ILE A 212 12.47 58.54 12.21
N ARG A 213 12.32 59.63 12.98
CA ARG A 213 11.69 59.58 14.32
C ARG A 213 10.20 59.80 14.18
N ARG A 214 9.38 58.83 14.61
CA ARG A 214 7.95 59.03 14.87
C ARG A 214 7.68 58.67 16.33
N PRO A 215 6.93 59.48 17.10
CA PRO A 215 6.58 59.15 18.48
C PRO A 215 5.69 57.91 18.51
N GLU A 216 5.96 57.02 19.47
CA GLU A 216 5.17 55.80 19.72
C GLU A 216 3.78 56.20 20.24
N ALA A 217 2.75 55.50 19.76
CA ALA A 217 1.37 55.53 20.24
C ALA A 217 1.01 54.13 20.73
#